data_AF-A0A371ER33-F1
#
_entry.id   AF-A0A371ER33-F1
#
_cell.length_a   1.000
_cell.length_b   1.000
_cell.length_c   1.000
_cell.angle_alpha   90.00
_cell.angle_beta   90.00
_cell.angle_gamma   90.00
#
_symmetry.space_group_name_H-M   'P 1'
#
loop_
_entity.id
_entity.type
_entity.pdbx_description
1 polymer ?
#
loop_
_entity_poly.entity_id
_entity_poly.type
_entity_poly.pdbx_seq_one_letter_code
_entity_poly.pdbx_strand_id
1 'polypeptide(L)'
;MATRNKVKAIGIDLGTTYSCVAVWQHNRVEVIPNDQGNRTTPSYVAFTDTQRLLGDAAINQRSMNPQNTIFDAKRLIGRRFSDQSVQQDMKLWPFKVVRGTGDKPMISVIYKDEEKHLAPEEISSMVLFKMKEVAETHLGYPVKDAVITVPAYFSNAQRQATKDAGKIAGLNVLRIINEPTAAAIAYGLDKKGWREDEQNVLVFDLGGGTFDVSLVTIDEGIFKVKATVGDTHLGGVDFDNKLVNHLVDAFRRKYKKDISESPKALGRLRSACEKAKRILSSSSQTTIELDSLFEGINLHAIVTRALFEELNKDLFIKCMETVEKCLLEARVHKSQVHELVLVGGSTRIPKVQQLLKDMFSVNGQVKELCKGINPDEAVAYGAAVQAAILGGQGDKKVEKLLLLDVMPLSLGIETEGGAMSVLIPKNTMIPTKKERVFSTFSDNQTSVLIKVYEGEQAKTEDNFLLGKFELSGFTPSPRGGPQINVGFDVDVDGIVEVSAQDRSTGLKKKITISNKHGRLSPEEMRRMLRDAERYKAEDEEARKKVRAKNLLENYAFEMRDRVRNLEKVVEETIDWLDRNQLAETDEFEYKKQELKERYGFKECCAYYLCDVPYGMHYS
;
A
#
# COMPACT_ATOMS: atom_id res chain seq x y z
N MET A 1 -39.94 1.57 -11.02
CA MET A 1 -39.02 2.08 -9.97
C MET A 1 -37.64 2.15 -10.57
N ALA A 2 -37.13 3.34 -10.86
CA ALA A 2 -35.75 3.51 -11.31
C ALA A 2 -34.82 3.01 -10.20
N THR A 3 -34.02 2.00 -10.49
CA THR A 3 -32.90 1.58 -9.64
C THR A 3 -32.02 2.78 -9.42
N ARG A 4 -32.09 3.40 -8.24
CA ARG A 4 -31.02 4.29 -7.77
C ARG A 4 -29.73 3.48 -7.92
N ASN A 5 -28.84 3.89 -8.83
CA ASN A 5 -27.50 3.31 -8.93
C ASN A 5 -26.88 3.45 -7.54
N LYS A 6 -26.84 2.35 -6.78
CA LYS A 6 -26.12 2.30 -5.51
C LYS A 6 -24.66 2.60 -5.85
N VAL A 7 -24.09 3.61 -5.18
CA VAL A 7 -22.66 3.91 -5.26
C VAL A 7 -21.90 2.62 -4.98
N LYS A 8 -20.98 2.26 -5.88
CA LYS A 8 -20.19 1.03 -5.74
C LYS A 8 -19.08 1.21 -4.72
N ALA A 9 -18.89 0.19 -3.90
CA ALA A 9 -17.69 0.07 -3.09
C ALA A 9 -16.57 -0.54 -3.93
N ILE A 10 -15.33 -0.12 -3.66
CA ILE A 10 -14.13 -0.59 -4.38
C ILE A 10 -13.24 -1.43 -3.47
N GLY A 11 -12.49 -2.37 -4.06
CA GLY A 11 -11.42 -3.08 -3.39
C GLY A 11 -10.09 -2.45 -3.76
N ILE A 12 -9.28 -2.09 -2.76
CA ILE A 12 -7.95 -1.52 -2.96
C ILE A 12 -6.92 -2.44 -2.32
N ASP A 13 -6.00 -2.94 -3.14
CA ASP A 13 -4.73 -3.46 -2.68
C ASP A 13 -3.74 -2.30 -2.47
N LEU A 14 -3.44 -1.98 -1.22
CA LEU A 14 -2.45 -0.96 -0.87
C LEU A 14 -1.10 -1.65 -0.65
N GLY A 15 -0.36 -2.00 -1.71
CA GLY A 15 0.92 -2.69 -1.59
C GLY A 15 2.11 -1.77 -1.28
N THR A 16 3.23 -2.37 -0.84
CA THR A 16 4.46 -1.63 -0.50
C THR A 16 5.05 -0.91 -1.72
N THR A 17 5.08 -1.58 -2.87
CA THR A 17 5.71 -1.06 -4.10
C THR A 17 4.69 -0.64 -5.15
N TYR A 18 3.59 -1.38 -5.26
CA TYR A 18 2.49 -1.10 -6.19
C TYR A 18 1.17 -1.25 -5.45
N SER A 19 0.20 -0.43 -5.82
CA SER A 19 -1.20 -0.53 -5.41
C SER A 19 -2.07 -0.88 -6.60
N CYS A 20 -3.21 -1.53 -6.35
CA CYS A 20 -4.14 -1.99 -7.37
C CYS A 20 -5.57 -1.72 -6.90
N VAL A 21 -6.46 -1.36 -7.81
CA VAL A 21 -7.87 -1.08 -7.49
C VAL A 21 -8.78 -1.86 -8.42
N ALA A 22 -9.82 -2.45 -7.84
CA ALA A 22 -10.80 -3.25 -8.55
C ALA A 22 -12.22 -2.97 -8.06
N VAL A 23 -13.21 -3.27 -8.90
CA VAL A 23 -14.63 -3.07 -8.60
C VAL A 23 -15.45 -4.25 -9.09
N TRP A 24 -16.55 -4.55 -8.40
CA TRP A 24 -17.54 -5.51 -8.89
C TRP A 24 -18.50 -4.83 -9.88
N GLN A 25 -18.51 -5.32 -11.12
CA GLN A 25 -19.31 -4.76 -12.21
C GLN A 25 -19.67 -5.85 -13.23
N HIS A 26 -20.90 -5.83 -13.73
CA HIS A 26 -21.37 -6.81 -14.72
C HIS A 26 -21.21 -8.27 -14.26
N ASN A 27 -21.48 -8.53 -12.96
CA ASN A 27 -21.35 -9.85 -12.32
C ASN A 27 -19.96 -10.48 -12.41
N ARG A 28 -18.93 -9.63 -12.48
CA ARG A 28 -17.53 -10.03 -12.38
C ARG A 28 -16.75 -8.95 -11.65
N VAL A 29 -15.52 -9.27 -11.26
CA VAL A 29 -14.56 -8.26 -10.84
C VAL A 29 -13.89 -7.66 -12.08
N GLU A 30 -13.70 -6.36 -12.04
CA GLU A 30 -12.93 -5.61 -13.03
C GLU A 30 -11.79 -4.87 -12.33
N VAL A 31 -10.55 -5.19 -12.70
CA VAL A 31 -9.35 -4.47 -12.26
C VAL A 31 -9.19 -3.24 -13.13
N ILE A 32 -9.11 -2.07 -12.51
CA ILE A 32 -9.22 -0.79 -13.20
C ILE A 32 -7.82 -0.30 -13.60
N PRO A 33 -7.54 -0.08 -14.90
CA PRO A 33 -6.30 0.55 -15.33
C PRO A 33 -6.27 2.03 -14.93
N ASN A 34 -5.09 2.54 -14.58
CA ASN A 34 -4.87 3.94 -14.29
C ASN A 34 -4.83 4.81 -15.57
N ASP A 35 -4.55 6.09 -15.41
CA ASP A 35 -4.44 7.08 -16.49
C ASP A 35 -3.30 6.82 -17.49
N GLN A 36 -2.36 5.94 -17.17
CA GLN A 36 -1.31 5.46 -18.07
C GLN A 36 -1.64 4.09 -18.71
N GLY A 37 -2.82 3.53 -18.42
CA GLY A 37 -3.23 2.21 -18.90
C GLY A 37 -2.68 1.04 -18.07
N ASN A 38 -1.99 1.30 -16.96
CA ASN A 38 -1.42 0.27 -16.09
C ASN A 38 -2.45 -0.20 -15.07
N ARG A 39 -2.59 -1.53 -14.89
CA ARG A 39 -3.50 -2.11 -13.88
C ARG A 39 -3.00 -2.01 -12.44
N THR A 40 -1.72 -1.72 -12.27
CA THR A 40 -1.12 -1.40 -10.98
C THR A 40 -0.50 -0.02 -11.06
N THR A 41 -0.49 0.69 -9.94
CA THR A 41 0.09 2.02 -9.82
C THR A 41 1.19 2.00 -8.77
N PRO A 42 2.39 2.54 -9.05
CA PRO A 42 3.46 2.61 -8.05
C PRO A 42 2.99 3.27 -6.75
N SER A 43 3.35 2.71 -5.59
CA SER A 43 3.08 3.30 -4.27
C SER A 43 4.10 4.41 -3.96
N TYR A 44 4.17 5.40 -4.86
CA TYR A 44 5.12 6.52 -4.83
C TYR A 44 4.38 7.84 -4.73
N VAL A 45 4.93 8.73 -3.91
CA VAL A 45 4.48 10.11 -3.75
C VAL A 45 5.70 11.01 -3.84
N ALA A 46 5.66 12.04 -4.68
CA ALA A 46 6.76 12.97 -4.79
C ALA A 46 6.30 14.42 -4.68
N PHE A 47 7.10 15.22 -3.98
CA PHE A 47 6.82 16.63 -3.74
C PHE A 47 7.78 17.47 -4.60
N THR A 48 7.22 18.46 -5.29
CA THR A 48 7.95 19.43 -6.11
C THR A 48 7.60 20.84 -5.65
N ASP A 49 8.28 21.85 -6.19
CA ASP A 49 8.04 23.24 -5.83
C ASP A 49 6.65 23.74 -6.25
N THR A 50 5.97 23.01 -7.15
CA THR A 50 4.66 23.40 -7.70
C THR A 50 3.54 22.46 -7.29
N GLN A 51 3.76 21.15 -7.38
CA GLN A 51 2.71 20.14 -7.22
C GLN A 51 3.19 18.87 -6.54
N ARG A 52 2.23 18.03 -6.14
CA ARG A 52 2.50 16.65 -5.73
C ARG A 52 2.27 15.72 -6.92
N LEU A 53 3.18 14.77 -7.10
CA LEU A 53 3.08 13.73 -8.10
C LEU A 53 2.78 12.40 -7.39
N LEU A 54 1.89 11.60 -7.97
CA LEU A 54 1.46 10.31 -7.43
C LEU A 54 1.66 9.21 -8.49
N GLY A 55 2.04 8.01 -8.07
CA GLY A 55 2.12 6.86 -8.97
C GLY A 55 3.23 6.96 -10.01
N ASP A 56 2.89 6.71 -11.27
CA ASP A 56 3.82 6.71 -12.40
C ASP A 56 4.57 8.06 -12.55
N ALA A 57 3.88 9.18 -12.31
CA ALA A 57 4.52 10.50 -12.36
C ALA A 57 5.60 10.68 -11.27
N ALA A 58 5.37 10.13 -10.08
CA ALA A 58 6.31 10.21 -8.95
C ALA A 58 7.54 9.34 -9.18
N ILE A 59 7.36 8.08 -9.61
CA ILE A 59 8.47 7.16 -9.82
C ILE A 59 9.38 7.61 -10.97
N ASN A 60 8.84 8.25 -12.02
CA ASN A 60 9.60 8.70 -13.19
C ASN A 60 10.63 9.79 -12.86
N GLN A 61 10.37 10.63 -11.86
CA GLN A 61 11.30 11.70 -11.47
C GLN A 61 12.28 11.33 -10.35
N ARG A 62 12.21 10.10 -9.81
CA ARG A 62 12.93 9.70 -8.58
C ARG A 62 14.44 9.90 -8.63
N SER A 63 15.05 9.85 -9.82
CA SER A 63 16.49 10.05 -10.00
C SER A 63 16.91 11.53 -9.99
N MET A 64 15.98 12.44 -10.29
CA MET A 64 16.21 13.89 -10.27
C MET A 64 15.88 14.48 -8.90
N ASN A 65 14.88 13.93 -8.20
CA ASN A 65 14.41 14.43 -6.92
C ASN A 65 14.32 13.29 -5.86
N PRO A 66 15.44 12.65 -5.51
CA PRO A 66 15.43 11.47 -4.65
C PRO A 66 15.01 11.77 -3.20
N GLN A 67 15.30 12.97 -2.68
CA GLN A 67 15.02 13.32 -1.28
C GLN A 67 13.53 13.63 -1.02
N ASN A 68 12.80 14.08 -2.04
CA ASN A 68 11.37 14.40 -1.93
C ASN A 68 10.48 13.39 -2.68
N THR A 69 11.03 12.24 -3.10
CA THR A 69 10.28 11.12 -3.68
C THR A 69 10.20 10.00 -2.65
N ILE A 70 9.00 9.82 -2.10
CA ILE A 70 8.70 8.90 -1.02
C ILE A 70 8.12 7.59 -1.57
N PHE A 71 8.64 6.48 -1.06
CA PHE A 71 8.22 5.11 -1.36
C PHE A 71 8.41 4.25 -0.11
N ASP A 72 7.94 2.99 -0.15
CA ASP A 72 7.98 2.06 0.99
C ASP A 72 7.32 2.60 2.28
N ALA A 73 6.42 3.58 2.20
CA ALA A 73 5.74 4.14 3.37
C ALA A 73 4.98 3.08 4.18
N LYS A 74 4.56 1.99 3.53
CA LYS A 74 3.95 0.81 4.17
C LYS A 74 4.90 0.08 5.14
N ARG A 75 6.23 0.21 5.00
CA ARG A 75 7.19 -0.28 5.99
C ARG A 75 7.27 0.60 7.24
N LEU A 76 6.82 1.85 7.17
CA LEU A 76 6.81 2.80 8.30
C LEU A 76 5.45 2.87 9.02
N ILE A 77 4.36 2.57 8.32
CA ILE A 77 3.00 2.76 8.83
C ILE A 77 2.78 1.95 10.12
N GLY A 78 2.25 2.59 11.17
CA GLY A 78 1.98 1.97 12.47
C GLY A 78 3.21 1.56 13.29
N ARG A 79 4.43 1.93 12.89
CA ARG A 79 5.68 1.64 13.61
C ARG A 79 6.14 2.79 14.48
N ARG A 80 7.15 2.53 15.31
CA ARG A 80 7.88 3.55 16.06
C ARG A 80 9.19 3.89 15.35
N PHE A 81 9.62 5.14 15.50
CA PHE A 81 10.90 5.61 15.00
C PHE A 81 12.06 4.78 15.59
N SER A 82 11.97 4.38 16.86
CA SER A 82 13.00 3.59 17.53
C SER A 82 13.01 2.10 17.16
N ASP A 83 12.02 1.59 16.41
CA ASP A 83 11.98 0.19 16.01
C ASP A 83 13.23 -0.16 15.19
N GLN A 84 13.85 -1.31 15.50
CA GLN A 84 15.11 -1.71 14.87
C GLN A 84 15.01 -1.78 13.34
N SER A 85 13.87 -2.27 12.83
CA SER A 85 13.64 -2.36 11.39
C SER A 85 13.54 -0.99 10.72
N VAL A 86 12.90 -0.01 11.38
CA VAL A 86 12.84 1.39 10.90
C VAL A 86 14.24 1.98 10.86
N GLN A 87 15.05 1.78 11.91
CA GLN A 87 16.43 2.23 11.96
C GLN A 87 17.32 1.60 10.87
N GLN A 88 17.02 0.37 10.45
CA GLN A 88 17.72 -0.30 9.35
C GLN A 88 17.27 0.25 7.99
N ASP A 89 15.97 0.35 7.74
CA ASP A 89 15.41 0.84 6.48
C ASP A 89 15.80 2.30 6.21
N MET A 90 15.85 3.14 7.25
CA MET A 90 16.29 4.54 7.14
C MET A 90 17.68 4.72 6.54
N LYS A 91 18.56 3.72 6.65
CA LYS A 91 19.91 3.76 6.05
C LYS A 91 19.88 3.53 4.54
N LEU A 92 18.77 3.03 4.02
CA LEU A 92 18.60 2.63 2.62
C LEU A 92 17.80 3.63 1.80
N TRP A 93 17.03 4.50 2.47
CA TRP A 93 16.20 5.50 1.84
C TRP A 93 16.95 6.80 1.55
N PRO A 94 16.67 7.44 0.40
CA PRO A 94 17.23 8.75 0.08
C PRO A 94 16.50 9.91 0.78
N PHE A 95 15.27 9.69 1.24
CA PHE A 95 14.48 10.67 1.97
C PHE A 95 14.73 10.60 3.47
N LYS A 96 14.55 11.72 4.17
CA LYS A 96 14.82 11.83 5.60
C LYS A 96 13.60 11.39 6.40
N VAL A 97 13.83 10.55 7.41
CA VAL A 97 12.83 10.23 8.45
C VAL A 97 13.32 10.83 9.76
N VAL A 98 12.45 11.54 10.46
CA VAL A 98 12.73 12.19 11.75
C VAL A 98 11.80 11.66 12.83
N ARG A 99 12.24 11.80 14.08
CA ARG A 99 11.45 11.40 15.25
C ARG A 99 10.39 12.47 15.53
N GLY A 100 9.13 12.10 15.43
CA GLY A 100 7.98 12.92 15.83
C GLY A 100 7.53 12.67 17.27
N THR A 101 6.42 13.30 17.64
CA THR A 101 5.79 13.15 18.95
C THR A 101 5.40 11.69 19.21
N GLY A 102 5.61 11.22 20.45
CA GLY A 102 5.25 9.85 20.83
C GLY A 102 6.08 8.76 20.17
N ASP A 103 7.29 9.09 19.70
CA ASP A 103 8.19 8.18 18.98
C ASP A 103 7.67 7.75 17.61
N LYS A 104 6.81 8.55 16.98
CA LYS A 104 6.29 8.27 15.64
C LYS A 104 7.33 8.64 14.56
N PRO A 105 7.59 7.79 13.55
CA PRO A 105 8.44 8.19 12.43
C PRO A 105 7.69 9.20 11.55
N MET A 106 8.33 10.31 11.23
CA MET A 106 7.80 11.37 10.36
C MET A 106 8.72 11.54 9.15
N ILE A 107 8.15 11.61 7.96
CA ILE A 107 8.89 11.75 6.70
C ILE A 107 9.07 13.24 6.43
N SER A 108 10.32 13.70 6.31
CA SER A 108 10.62 15.10 6.00
C SER A 108 10.77 15.31 4.50
N VAL A 109 10.03 16.27 3.96
CA VAL A 109 10.04 16.66 2.54
C VAL A 109 10.05 18.19 2.43
N ILE A 110 10.63 18.69 1.35
CA ILE A 110 10.47 20.08 0.93
C ILE A 110 9.31 20.13 -0.07
N TYR A 111 8.30 20.95 0.22
CA TYR A 111 7.16 21.15 -0.66
C TYR A 111 6.81 22.63 -0.72
N LYS A 112 6.87 23.23 -1.92
CA LYS A 112 6.70 24.69 -2.13
C LYS A 112 7.63 25.52 -1.24
N ASP A 113 8.92 25.19 -1.25
CA ASP A 113 9.97 25.81 -0.44
C ASP A 113 9.80 25.72 1.10
N GLU A 114 8.84 24.92 1.58
CA GLU A 114 8.62 24.68 3.01
C GLU A 114 9.00 23.25 3.41
N GLU A 115 9.75 23.09 4.50
CA GLU A 115 9.97 21.78 5.11
C GLU A 115 8.68 21.32 5.80
N LYS A 116 8.19 20.14 5.39
CA LYS A 116 7.00 19.49 5.97
C LYS A 116 7.38 18.15 6.58
N HIS A 117 6.76 17.83 7.70
CA HIS A 117 6.89 16.53 8.37
C HIS A 117 5.57 15.77 8.27
N LEU A 118 5.55 14.74 7.44
CA LEU A 118 4.34 13.98 7.11
C LEU A 118 4.38 12.60 7.76
N ALA A 119 3.25 12.19 8.33
CA ALA A 119 3.10 10.85 8.87
C ALA A 119 2.98 9.81 7.74
N PRO A 120 3.38 8.54 7.97
CA PRO A 120 3.19 7.46 7.00
C PRO A 120 1.73 7.28 6.56
N GLU A 121 0.77 7.56 7.43
CA GLU A 121 -0.67 7.55 7.12
C GLU A 121 -1.03 8.63 6.10
N GLU A 122 -0.42 9.81 6.16
CA GLU A 122 -0.63 10.88 5.19
C GLU A 122 -0.11 10.46 3.82
N ILE A 123 1.12 9.93 3.75
CA ILE A 123 1.68 9.43 2.48
C ILE A 123 0.83 8.31 1.89
N SER A 124 0.43 7.33 2.71
CA SER A 124 -0.42 6.22 2.27
C SER A 124 -1.80 6.69 1.83
N SER A 125 -2.36 7.73 2.48
CA SER A 125 -3.63 8.34 2.08
C SER A 125 -3.56 8.98 0.69
N MET A 126 -2.41 9.51 0.29
CA MET A 126 -2.22 10.08 -1.05
C MET A 126 -2.22 8.98 -2.12
N VAL A 127 -1.64 7.82 -1.82
CA VAL A 127 -1.72 6.64 -2.71
C VAL A 127 -3.16 6.13 -2.81
N LEU A 128 -3.87 6.01 -1.67
CA LEU A 128 -5.28 5.62 -1.64
C LEU A 128 -6.18 6.63 -2.37
N PHE A 129 -5.87 7.92 -2.28
CA PHE A 129 -6.54 8.98 -3.03
C PHE A 129 -6.36 8.79 -4.55
N LYS A 130 -5.15 8.46 -5.02
CA LYS A 130 -4.94 8.12 -6.44
C LYS A 130 -5.75 6.90 -6.86
N MET A 131 -5.86 5.87 -6.01
CA MET A 131 -6.66 4.67 -6.32
C MET A 131 -8.15 4.98 -6.41
N LYS A 132 -8.65 5.81 -5.49
CA LYS A 132 -10.00 6.36 -5.53
C LYS A 132 -10.25 7.14 -6.81
N GLU A 133 -9.36 8.04 -7.20
CA GLU A 133 -9.49 8.83 -8.43
C GLU A 133 -9.52 7.98 -9.70
N VAL A 134 -8.67 6.94 -9.77
CA VAL A 134 -8.67 5.97 -10.87
C VAL A 134 -10.05 5.30 -10.97
N ALA A 135 -10.61 4.88 -9.84
CA ALA A 135 -11.95 4.29 -9.82
C ALA A 135 -13.06 5.30 -10.17
N GLU A 136 -13.00 6.53 -9.65
CA GLU A 136 -13.97 7.60 -9.95
C GLU A 136 -13.99 7.97 -11.43
N THR A 137 -12.81 8.06 -12.06
CA THR A 137 -12.65 8.34 -13.48
C THR A 137 -13.26 7.21 -14.33
N HIS A 138 -13.01 5.95 -13.94
CA HIS A 138 -13.57 4.78 -14.64
C HIS A 138 -15.09 4.66 -14.48
N LEU A 139 -15.61 4.91 -13.28
CA LEU A 139 -17.03 4.76 -12.97
C LEU A 139 -17.88 5.97 -13.39
N GLY A 140 -17.28 7.15 -13.56
CA GLY A 140 -17.95 8.39 -13.92
C GLY A 140 -18.72 9.05 -12.77
N TYR A 141 -18.50 8.64 -11.52
CA TYR A 141 -19.12 9.24 -10.32
C TYR A 141 -18.23 9.08 -9.07
N PRO A 142 -18.45 9.89 -8.01
CA PRO A 142 -17.65 9.84 -6.79
C PRO A 142 -17.76 8.52 -6.02
N VAL A 143 -16.63 8.02 -5.51
CA VAL A 143 -16.53 6.78 -4.72
C VAL A 143 -16.30 7.13 -3.26
N LYS A 144 -17.05 6.49 -2.36
CA LYS A 144 -16.94 6.73 -0.91
C LYS A 144 -16.53 5.50 -0.13
N ASP A 145 -17.03 4.33 -0.50
CA ASP A 145 -16.85 3.11 0.28
C ASP A 145 -15.74 2.25 -0.29
N ALA A 146 -14.86 1.72 0.58
CA ALA A 146 -13.77 0.86 0.15
C ALA A 146 -13.49 -0.28 1.14
N VAL A 147 -12.99 -1.39 0.61
CA VAL A 147 -12.26 -2.41 1.36
C VAL A 147 -10.78 -2.25 1.05
N ILE A 148 -9.93 -2.17 2.08
CA ILE A 148 -8.49 -1.94 1.93
C ILE A 148 -7.74 -3.15 2.49
N THR A 149 -6.71 -3.59 1.77
CA THR A 149 -5.91 -4.75 2.18
C THR A 149 -4.78 -4.39 3.14
N VAL A 150 -4.39 -5.36 3.95
CA VAL A 150 -3.18 -5.33 4.80
C VAL A 150 -2.50 -6.71 4.80
N PRO A 151 -1.18 -6.77 5.02
CA PRO A 151 -0.48 -8.03 5.25
C PRO A 151 -1.11 -8.78 6.43
N ALA A 152 -1.21 -10.10 6.34
CA ALA A 152 -1.89 -10.89 7.37
C ALA A 152 -1.21 -10.72 8.73
N TYR A 153 0.11 -10.61 8.74
CA TYR A 153 0.91 -10.45 9.95
C TYR A 153 1.03 -9.00 10.45
N PHE A 154 0.22 -8.06 9.94
CA PHE A 154 0.17 -6.69 10.49
C PHE A 154 -0.34 -6.66 11.93
N SER A 155 0.38 -5.92 12.76
CA SER A 155 0.01 -5.62 14.15
C SER A 155 -1.25 -4.77 14.23
N ASN A 156 -1.85 -4.70 15.42
CA ASN A 156 -3.02 -3.86 15.64
C ASN A 156 -2.77 -2.38 15.27
N ALA A 157 -1.58 -1.85 15.59
CA ALA A 157 -1.22 -0.47 15.28
C ALA A 157 -1.16 -0.20 13.76
N GLN A 158 -0.61 -1.15 12.99
CA GLN A 158 -0.50 -1.04 11.54
C GLN A 158 -1.86 -1.13 10.84
N ARG A 159 -2.75 -2.01 11.31
CA ARG A 159 -4.15 -2.11 10.84
C ARG A 159 -4.90 -0.80 11.07
N GLN A 160 -4.80 -0.25 12.27
CA GLN A 160 -5.46 1.01 12.62
C GLN A 160 -4.91 2.18 11.81
N ALA A 161 -3.59 2.28 11.64
CA ALA A 161 -2.95 3.32 10.84
C ALA A 161 -3.34 3.25 9.36
N THR A 162 -3.48 2.04 8.79
CA THR A 162 -3.97 1.84 7.42
C THR A 162 -5.45 2.25 7.28
N LYS A 163 -6.29 1.90 8.27
CA LYS A 163 -7.69 2.33 8.31
C LYS A 163 -7.81 3.85 8.41
N ASP A 164 -6.95 4.49 9.19
CA ASP A 164 -6.91 5.95 9.32
C ASP A 164 -6.40 6.62 8.03
N ALA A 165 -5.42 6.04 7.32
CA ALA A 165 -5.01 6.49 5.99
C ALA A 165 -6.18 6.48 4.98
N GLY A 166 -7.03 5.45 5.01
CA GLY A 166 -8.26 5.40 4.21
C GLY A 166 -9.22 6.54 4.52
N LYS A 167 -9.42 6.87 5.80
CA LYS A 167 -10.25 8.01 6.21
C LYS A 167 -9.67 9.34 5.73
N ILE A 168 -8.35 9.54 5.81
CA ILE A 168 -7.67 10.75 5.31
C ILE A 168 -7.89 10.90 3.81
N ALA A 169 -7.89 9.79 3.06
CA ALA A 169 -8.19 9.77 1.62
C ALA A 169 -9.67 10.05 1.28
N GLY A 170 -10.52 10.28 2.29
CA GLY A 170 -11.95 10.48 2.12
C GLY A 170 -12.69 9.20 1.71
N LEU A 171 -12.22 8.04 2.20
CA LEU A 171 -12.89 6.76 2.06
C LEU A 171 -13.49 6.31 3.40
N ASN A 172 -14.73 5.82 3.33
CA ASN A 172 -15.34 5.01 4.37
C ASN A 172 -14.81 3.58 4.22
N VAL A 173 -13.90 3.19 5.12
CA VAL A 173 -13.29 1.86 5.12
C VAL A 173 -14.28 0.86 5.71
N LEU A 174 -14.99 0.14 4.84
CA LEU A 174 -15.99 -0.87 5.21
C LEU A 174 -15.37 -2.09 5.90
N ARG A 175 -14.14 -2.43 5.49
CA ARG A 175 -13.39 -3.57 6.01
C ARG A 175 -11.89 -3.39 5.75
N ILE A 176 -11.08 -3.83 6.70
CA ILE A 176 -9.68 -4.19 6.50
C ILE A 176 -9.62 -5.70 6.26
N ILE A 177 -9.09 -6.12 5.11
CA ILE A 177 -8.97 -7.55 4.75
C ILE A 177 -7.50 -7.95 4.66
N ASN A 178 -7.17 -9.16 5.11
CA ASN A 178 -5.83 -9.70 4.95
C ASN A 178 -5.54 -10.02 3.48
N GLU A 179 -4.36 -9.66 2.99
CA GLU A 179 -3.90 -9.91 1.61
C GLU A 179 -4.03 -11.38 1.17
N PRO A 180 -3.50 -12.37 1.90
CA PRO A 180 -3.63 -13.76 1.51
C PRO A 180 -5.09 -14.25 1.58
N THR A 181 -5.91 -13.70 2.47
CA THR A 181 -7.35 -13.98 2.53
C THR A 181 -8.06 -13.47 1.28
N ALA A 182 -7.76 -12.25 0.84
CA ALA A 182 -8.30 -11.69 -0.40
C ALA A 182 -7.86 -12.53 -1.62
N ALA A 183 -6.60 -12.95 -1.68
CA ALA A 183 -6.13 -13.82 -2.74
C ALA A 183 -6.81 -15.22 -2.72
N ALA A 184 -7.10 -15.77 -1.54
CA ALA A 184 -7.88 -17.01 -1.42
C ALA A 184 -9.30 -16.83 -1.98
N ILE A 185 -9.95 -15.68 -1.75
CA ILE A 185 -11.25 -15.36 -2.35
C ILE A 185 -11.16 -15.30 -3.88
N ALA A 186 -10.12 -14.65 -4.42
CA ALA A 186 -9.89 -14.59 -5.86
C ALA A 186 -9.70 -15.99 -6.46
N TYR A 187 -8.95 -16.87 -5.78
CA TYR A 187 -8.78 -18.27 -6.16
C TYR A 187 -10.11 -19.04 -6.16
N GLY A 188 -10.87 -18.95 -5.06
CA GLY A 188 -12.06 -19.76 -4.83
C GLY A 188 -13.22 -19.42 -5.77
N LEU A 189 -13.32 -18.15 -6.21
CA LEU A 189 -14.38 -17.73 -7.13
C LEU A 189 -14.15 -18.10 -8.60
N ASP A 190 -12.89 -18.18 -9.04
CA ASP A 190 -12.55 -18.48 -10.44
C ASP A 190 -12.70 -19.99 -10.77
N LYS A 191 -12.59 -20.86 -9.76
CA LYS A 191 -12.80 -22.30 -9.95
C LYS A 191 -14.28 -22.58 -10.24
N LYS A 192 -14.56 -23.00 -11.49
CA LYS A 192 -15.89 -23.43 -11.95
C LYS A 192 -16.44 -24.53 -11.04
N GLY A 193 -17.41 -24.15 -10.21
CA GLY A 193 -18.02 -25.04 -9.22
C GLY A 193 -17.12 -25.13 -7.98
N TRP A 194 -17.63 -24.67 -6.84
CA TRP A 194 -17.13 -25.11 -5.55
C TRP A 194 -17.06 -26.64 -5.63
N ARG A 195 -15.86 -27.21 -5.56
CA ARG A 195 -15.74 -28.67 -5.46
C ARG A 195 -16.55 -29.08 -4.23
N GLU A 196 -17.25 -30.21 -4.31
CA GLU A 196 -18.09 -30.70 -3.20
C GLU A 196 -17.26 -31.05 -1.95
N ASP A 197 -15.93 -31.14 -2.08
CA ASP A 197 -15.02 -31.52 -0.99
C ASP A 197 -14.22 -30.32 -0.44
N GLU A 198 -14.05 -30.31 0.90
CA GLU A 198 -13.19 -29.39 1.65
C GLU A 198 -11.76 -29.34 1.09
N GLN A 199 -11.27 -28.14 0.74
CA GLN A 199 -9.92 -27.96 0.18
C GLN A 199 -9.04 -27.08 1.07
N ASN A 200 -7.88 -27.59 1.47
CA ASN A 200 -6.82 -26.77 2.05
C ASN A 200 -5.97 -26.12 0.96
N VAL A 201 -5.97 -24.80 0.92
CA VAL A 201 -5.21 -23.96 -0.02
C VAL A 201 -4.14 -23.22 0.76
N LEU A 202 -2.88 -23.35 0.35
CA LEU A 202 -1.80 -22.54 0.89
C LEU A 202 -1.61 -21.33 -0.01
N VAL A 203 -1.77 -20.14 0.57
CA VAL A 203 -1.47 -18.87 -0.09
C VAL A 203 -0.06 -18.46 0.33
N PHE A 204 0.82 -18.31 -0.66
CA PHE A 204 2.19 -17.84 -0.52
C PHE A 204 2.27 -16.45 -1.15
N ASP A 205 2.27 -15.41 -0.31
CA ASP A 205 2.26 -14.02 -0.74
C ASP A 205 3.62 -13.37 -0.48
N LEU A 206 4.44 -13.25 -1.53
CA LEU A 206 5.76 -12.63 -1.47
C LEU A 206 5.76 -11.36 -2.32
N GLY A 207 5.50 -10.24 -1.66
CA GLY A 207 5.37 -8.93 -2.28
C GLY A 207 6.70 -8.18 -2.43
N GLY A 208 6.58 -6.86 -2.51
CA GLY A 208 7.73 -5.95 -2.59
C GLY A 208 8.44 -5.75 -1.26
N GLY A 209 7.73 -5.84 -0.12
CA GLY A 209 8.34 -5.61 1.18
C GLY A 209 7.81 -6.44 2.34
N THR A 210 6.80 -7.29 2.11
CA THR A 210 6.21 -8.19 3.10
C THR A 210 6.09 -9.59 2.51
N PHE A 211 6.11 -10.57 3.40
CA PHE A 211 5.92 -11.98 3.08
C PHE A 211 4.91 -12.58 4.04
N ASP A 212 3.82 -13.13 3.52
CA ASP A 212 2.81 -13.82 4.32
C ASP A 212 2.56 -15.23 3.76
N VAL A 213 2.30 -16.17 4.67
CA VAL A 213 1.82 -17.50 4.36
C VAL A 213 0.55 -17.74 5.16
N SER A 214 -0.53 -18.08 4.48
CA SER A 214 -1.78 -18.49 5.13
C SER A 214 -2.24 -19.83 4.59
N LEU A 215 -2.68 -20.71 5.49
CA LEU A 215 -3.41 -21.91 5.12
C LEU A 215 -4.91 -21.66 5.28
N VAL A 216 -5.63 -21.67 4.17
CA VAL A 216 -7.07 -21.41 4.11
C VAL A 216 -7.79 -22.66 3.69
N THR A 217 -8.79 -23.05 4.46
CA THR A 217 -9.70 -24.11 4.07
C THR A 217 -10.92 -23.53 3.40
N ILE A 218 -11.23 -24.03 2.21
CA ILE A 218 -12.36 -23.60 1.40
C ILE A 218 -13.36 -24.74 1.33
N ASP A 219 -14.59 -24.47 1.77
CA ASP A 219 -15.68 -25.45 1.83
C ASP A 219 -17.01 -24.76 1.50
N GLU A 220 -17.63 -25.10 0.37
CA GLU A 220 -18.92 -24.56 -0.09
C GLU A 220 -19.13 -23.03 0.03
N GLY A 221 -18.10 -22.21 -0.22
CA GLY A 221 -18.18 -20.75 -0.09
C GLY A 221 -17.71 -20.20 1.26
N ILE A 222 -17.38 -21.07 2.21
CA ILE A 222 -16.77 -20.74 3.50
C ILE A 222 -15.25 -20.76 3.35
N PHE A 223 -14.61 -19.63 3.63
CA PHE A 223 -13.16 -19.46 3.67
C PHE A 223 -12.72 -19.37 5.11
N LYS A 224 -12.06 -20.40 5.62
CA LYS A 224 -11.59 -20.48 7.00
C LYS A 224 -10.09 -20.47 7.06
N VAL A 225 -9.51 -19.40 7.58
CA VAL A 225 -8.07 -19.34 7.85
C VAL A 225 -7.74 -20.28 9.03
N LYS A 226 -6.87 -21.26 8.80
CA LYS A 226 -6.42 -22.22 9.84
C LYS A 226 -5.23 -21.67 10.61
N ALA A 227 -4.29 -21.07 9.88
CA ALA A 227 -3.15 -20.36 10.46
C ALA A 227 -2.61 -19.32 9.48
N THR A 228 -1.97 -18.29 10.02
CA THR A 228 -1.22 -17.32 9.23
C THR A 228 0.09 -16.98 9.93
N VAL A 229 1.17 -16.93 9.15
CA VAL A 229 2.52 -16.57 9.63
C VAL A 229 3.15 -15.67 8.57
N GLY A 230 3.94 -14.68 8.98
CA GLY A 230 4.60 -13.81 8.02
C GLY A 230 5.82 -13.08 8.58
N ASP A 231 6.45 -12.33 7.69
CA ASP A 231 7.51 -11.39 7.97
C ASP A 231 7.19 -10.05 7.28
N THR A 232 6.94 -9.03 8.09
CA THR A 232 6.56 -7.69 7.61
C THR A 232 7.74 -6.88 7.06
N HIS A 233 8.95 -7.45 6.98
CA HIS A 233 10.14 -6.86 6.36
C HIS A 233 10.94 -7.87 5.55
N LEU A 234 10.26 -8.72 4.79
CA LEU A 234 10.87 -9.62 3.82
C LEU A 234 10.16 -9.50 2.49
N GLY A 235 10.86 -9.11 1.42
CA GLY A 235 10.27 -9.04 0.09
C GLY A 235 11.27 -8.62 -1.00
N GLY A 236 10.71 -8.23 -2.14
CA GLY A 236 11.45 -7.85 -3.34
C GLY A 236 12.54 -6.79 -3.14
N VAL A 237 12.30 -5.81 -2.26
CA VAL A 237 13.23 -4.73 -1.94
C VAL A 237 14.48 -5.25 -1.24
N ASP A 238 14.34 -6.27 -0.38
CA ASP A 238 15.48 -6.87 0.32
C ASP A 238 16.36 -7.66 -0.65
N PHE A 239 15.74 -8.30 -1.67
CA PHE A 239 16.49 -8.95 -2.74
C PHE A 239 17.26 -7.96 -3.61
N ASP A 240 16.65 -6.80 -3.89
CA ASP A 240 17.32 -5.70 -4.60
C ASP A 240 18.51 -5.18 -3.79
N ASN A 241 18.34 -5.01 -2.48
CA ASN A 241 19.40 -4.55 -1.57
C ASN A 241 20.63 -5.45 -1.56
N LYS A 242 20.46 -6.78 -1.55
CA LYS A 242 21.57 -7.74 -1.63
C LYS A 242 22.40 -7.55 -2.90
N LEU A 243 21.73 -7.34 -4.04
CA LEU A 243 22.40 -7.07 -5.32
C LEU A 243 23.04 -5.69 -5.37
N VAL A 244 22.37 -4.65 -4.85
CA VAL A 244 22.94 -3.29 -4.73
C VAL A 244 24.22 -3.32 -3.91
N ASN A 245 24.20 -3.91 -2.72
CA ASN A 245 25.38 -3.98 -1.84
C ASN A 245 26.54 -4.71 -2.51
N HIS A 246 26.27 -5.83 -3.18
CA HIS A 246 27.29 -6.54 -3.95
C HIS A 246 27.95 -5.66 -5.02
N LEU A 247 27.16 -4.87 -5.75
CA LEU A 247 27.66 -3.99 -6.80
C LEU A 247 28.34 -2.72 -6.26
N VAL A 248 27.89 -2.18 -5.12
CA VAL A 248 28.59 -1.12 -4.37
C VAL A 248 29.99 -1.60 -3.99
N ASP A 249 30.11 -2.79 -3.41
CA ASP A 249 31.40 -3.35 -3.00
C ASP A 249 32.29 -3.71 -4.20
N ALA A 250 31.70 -4.20 -5.29
CA ALA A 250 32.44 -4.43 -6.53
C ALA A 250 32.99 -3.12 -7.12
N PHE A 251 32.18 -2.06 -7.13
CA PHE A 251 32.59 -0.73 -7.59
C PHE A 251 33.70 -0.16 -6.69
N ARG A 252 33.53 -0.23 -5.37
CA ARG A 252 34.54 0.21 -4.38
C ARG A 252 35.86 -0.54 -4.57
N ARG A 253 35.84 -1.86 -4.77
CA ARG A 253 37.05 -2.66 -5.01
C ARG A 253 37.76 -2.26 -6.30
N LYS A 254 37.00 -2.08 -7.40
CA LYS A 254 37.53 -1.81 -8.75
C LYS A 254 38.03 -0.38 -8.92
N TYR A 255 37.29 0.61 -8.43
CA TYR A 255 37.55 2.03 -8.68
C TYR A 255 38.04 2.81 -7.46
N LYS A 256 38.09 2.18 -6.28
CA LYS A 256 38.48 2.83 -5.00
C LYS A 256 37.63 4.04 -4.63
N LYS A 257 36.37 4.06 -5.10
CA LYS A 257 35.37 5.11 -4.81
C LYS A 257 34.10 4.49 -4.25
N ASP A 258 33.43 5.21 -3.36
CA ASP A 258 32.23 4.72 -2.67
C ASP A 258 30.97 5.41 -3.19
N ILE A 259 30.17 4.68 -3.98
CA ILE A 259 28.93 5.23 -4.52
C ILE A 259 27.84 5.46 -3.47
N SER A 260 27.98 4.89 -2.27
CA SER A 260 27.01 5.08 -1.18
C SER A 260 26.99 6.52 -0.65
N GLU A 261 28.02 7.31 -0.96
CA GLU A 261 28.09 8.74 -0.64
C GLU A 261 27.19 9.60 -1.53
N SER A 262 26.68 9.06 -2.65
CA SER A 262 25.78 9.77 -3.56
C SER A 262 24.39 9.13 -3.61
N PRO A 263 23.37 9.77 -3.00
CA PRO A 263 21.98 9.30 -3.07
C PRO A 263 21.49 9.14 -4.51
N LYS A 264 21.94 10.03 -5.42
CA LYS A 264 21.62 9.97 -6.85
C LYS A 264 22.22 8.73 -7.52
N ALA A 265 23.50 8.45 -7.28
CA ALA A 265 24.16 7.27 -7.84
C ALA A 265 23.53 5.98 -7.30
N LEU A 266 23.30 5.91 -5.98
CA LEU A 266 22.67 4.76 -5.34
C LEU A 266 21.24 4.52 -5.83
N GLY A 267 20.44 5.59 -6.03
CA GLY A 267 19.10 5.50 -6.60
C GLY A 267 19.08 4.97 -8.05
N ARG A 268 20.05 5.40 -8.88
CA ARG A 268 20.24 4.87 -10.24
C ARG A 268 20.63 3.39 -10.22
N LEU A 269 21.57 3.00 -9.35
CA LEU A 269 21.97 1.60 -9.20
C LEU A 269 20.82 0.73 -8.73
N ARG A 270 20.07 1.16 -7.71
CA ARG A 270 18.90 0.45 -7.19
C ARG A 270 17.84 0.19 -8.28
N SER A 271 17.58 1.21 -9.10
CA SER A 271 16.68 1.10 -10.26
C SER A 271 17.15 0.02 -11.25
N ALA A 272 18.45 -0.03 -11.52
CA ALA A 272 19.02 -1.01 -12.42
C ALA A 272 19.03 -2.42 -11.83
N CYS A 273 19.27 -2.56 -10.51
CA CYS A 273 19.21 -3.85 -9.81
C CYS A 273 17.79 -4.44 -9.80
N GLU A 274 16.75 -3.64 -9.56
CA GLU A 274 15.36 -4.11 -9.61
C GLU A 274 14.99 -4.58 -11.02
N LYS A 275 15.38 -3.82 -12.05
CA LYS A 275 15.20 -4.22 -13.45
C LYS A 275 15.95 -5.50 -13.77
N ALA A 276 17.20 -5.63 -13.31
CA ALA A 276 18.00 -6.84 -13.49
C ALA A 276 17.36 -8.06 -12.81
N LYS A 277 16.89 -7.94 -11.56
CA LYS A 277 16.14 -8.99 -10.85
C LYS A 277 14.94 -9.49 -11.66
N ARG A 278 14.16 -8.56 -12.22
CA ARG A 278 12.99 -8.90 -13.06
C ARG A 278 13.41 -9.65 -14.33
N ILE A 279 14.44 -9.19 -15.03
CA ILE A 279 14.99 -9.87 -16.21
C ILE A 279 15.50 -11.27 -15.86
N LEU A 280 16.18 -11.42 -14.72
CA LEU A 280 16.72 -12.71 -14.26
C LEU A 280 15.63 -13.73 -13.90
N SER A 281 14.38 -13.30 -13.74
CA SER A 281 13.25 -14.22 -13.54
C SER A 281 12.87 -14.99 -14.81
N SER A 282 13.24 -14.49 -16.00
CA SER A 282 13.07 -15.18 -17.29
C SER A 282 14.39 -15.57 -17.96
N SER A 283 15.46 -14.81 -17.72
CA SER A 283 16.77 -14.99 -18.35
C SER A 283 17.83 -15.53 -17.37
N SER A 284 18.85 -16.23 -17.86
CA SER A 284 19.94 -16.75 -17.03
C SER A 284 20.99 -15.69 -16.66
N GLN A 285 21.05 -14.59 -17.41
CA GLN A 285 21.95 -13.46 -17.19
C GLN A 285 21.37 -12.16 -17.74
N THR A 286 21.92 -11.04 -17.28
CA THR A 286 21.64 -9.69 -17.78
C THR A 286 22.84 -8.78 -17.53
N THR A 287 22.90 -7.64 -18.23
CA THR A 287 23.96 -6.64 -18.05
C THR A 287 23.35 -5.38 -17.45
N ILE A 288 24.00 -4.87 -16.41
CA ILE A 288 23.72 -3.56 -15.82
C ILE A 288 24.76 -2.58 -16.37
N GLU A 289 24.28 -1.59 -17.12
CA GLU A 289 25.09 -0.53 -17.71
C GLU A 289 24.55 0.82 -17.23
N LEU A 290 25.41 1.59 -16.57
CA LEU A 290 25.09 2.93 -16.06
C LEU A 290 26.24 3.88 -16.38
N ASP A 291 26.00 4.79 -17.33
CA ASP A 291 26.96 5.82 -17.70
C ASP A 291 27.09 6.90 -16.63
N SER A 292 28.32 7.35 -16.40
CA SER A 292 28.67 8.38 -15.41
C SER A 292 27.92 8.17 -14.09
N LEU A 293 28.01 6.95 -13.54
CA LEU A 293 27.30 6.57 -12.33
C LEU A 293 27.78 7.41 -11.14
N PHE A 294 29.09 7.54 -11.00
CA PHE A 294 29.73 8.27 -9.91
C PHE A 294 31.03 8.91 -10.38
N GLU A 295 31.16 10.24 -10.22
CA GLU A 295 32.36 11.02 -10.60
C GLU A 295 32.88 10.71 -12.03
N GLY A 296 31.98 10.65 -13.01
CA GLY A 296 32.33 10.37 -14.42
C GLY A 296 32.61 8.89 -14.74
N ILE A 297 32.57 8.00 -13.75
CA ILE A 297 32.88 6.57 -13.94
C ILE A 297 31.61 5.80 -14.33
N ASN A 298 31.69 5.02 -15.40
CA ASN A 298 30.63 4.11 -15.83
C ASN A 298 30.65 2.82 -14.99
N LEU A 299 29.47 2.28 -14.70
CA LEU A 299 29.32 0.90 -14.21
C LEU A 299 28.90 0.00 -15.37
N HIS A 300 29.67 -1.07 -15.58
CA HIS A 300 29.29 -2.18 -16.44
C HIS A 300 29.47 -3.48 -15.66
N ALA A 301 28.38 -4.20 -15.40
CA ALA A 301 28.37 -5.44 -14.63
C ALA A 301 27.46 -6.49 -15.28
N ILE A 302 28.00 -7.68 -15.51
CA ILE A 302 27.21 -8.85 -15.92
C ILE A 302 26.73 -9.54 -14.65
N VAL A 303 25.42 -9.72 -14.52
CA VAL A 303 24.78 -10.40 -13.38
C VAL A 303 24.11 -11.66 -13.88
N THR A 304 24.46 -12.80 -13.29
CA THR A 304 23.83 -14.10 -13.59
C THR A 304 22.73 -14.42 -12.57
N ARG A 305 21.78 -15.26 -12.97
CA ARG A 305 20.75 -15.77 -12.07
C ARG A 305 21.37 -16.53 -10.90
N ALA A 306 22.40 -17.34 -11.16
CA ALA A 306 23.12 -18.08 -10.13
C ALA A 306 23.74 -17.16 -9.06
N LEU A 307 24.35 -16.04 -9.48
CA LEU A 307 24.86 -15.04 -8.54
C LEU A 307 23.74 -14.41 -7.72
N PHE A 308 22.65 -13.99 -8.37
CA PHE A 308 21.50 -13.41 -7.67
C PHE A 308 20.89 -14.40 -6.66
N GLU A 309 20.77 -15.68 -7.02
CA GLU A 309 20.27 -16.72 -6.14
C GLU A 309 21.19 -16.96 -4.94
N GLU A 310 22.50 -16.99 -5.15
CA GLU A 310 23.47 -17.16 -4.06
C GLU A 310 23.45 -15.98 -3.08
N LEU A 311 23.36 -14.74 -3.58
CA LEU A 311 23.27 -13.54 -2.76
C LEU A 311 22.03 -13.49 -1.85
N ASN A 312 20.96 -14.19 -2.26
CA ASN A 312 19.65 -14.16 -1.60
C ASN A 312 19.26 -15.49 -0.95
N LYS A 313 20.17 -16.46 -0.93
CA LYS A 313 19.92 -17.82 -0.48
C LYS A 313 19.35 -17.87 0.94
N ASP A 314 19.89 -17.05 1.85
CA ASP A 314 19.43 -16.93 3.22
C ASP A 314 17.97 -16.47 3.31
N LEU A 315 17.59 -15.47 2.51
CA LEU A 315 16.23 -14.95 2.48
C LEU A 315 15.23 -15.93 1.84
N PHE A 316 15.64 -16.67 0.81
CA PHE A 316 14.80 -17.72 0.22
C PHE A 316 14.56 -18.89 1.17
N ILE A 317 15.58 -19.30 1.93
CA ILE A 317 15.43 -20.32 2.99
C ILE A 317 14.46 -19.83 4.07
N LYS A 318 14.59 -18.57 4.51
CA LYS A 318 13.67 -17.97 5.48
C LYS A 318 12.20 -18.00 5.01
N CYS A 319 11.96 -17.83 3.69
CA CYS A 319 10.63 -17.98 3.14
C CYS A 319 10.07 -19.40 3.37
N MET A 320 10.90 -20.42 3.14
CA MET A 320 10.52 -21.83 3.31
C MET A 320 10.28 -22.19 4.79
N GLU A 321 11.14 -21.72 5.70
CA GLU A 321 10.94 -21.92 7.14
C GLU A 321 9.58 -21.36 7.63
N THR A 322 9.13 -20.25 7.05
CA THR A 322 7.84 -19.65 7.39
C THR A 322 6.67 -20.50 6.89
N VAL A 323 6.80 -21.13 5.71
CA VAL A 323 5.81 -22.09 5.21
C VAL A 323 5.70 -23.28 6.16
N GLU A 324 6.82 -23.83 6.62
CA GLU A 324 6.82 -24.96 7.56
C GLU A 324 6.19 -24.58 8.92
N LYS A 325 6.47 -23.38 9.43
CA LYS A 325 5.81 -22.84 10.63
C LYS A 325 4.30 -22.74 10.44
N CYS A 326 3.84 -22.22 9.30
CA CYS A 326 2.41 -22.11 9.01
C CYS A 326 1.71 -23.48 9.00
N LEU A 327 2.34 -24.50 8.40
CA LEU A 327 1.80 -25.86 8.39
C LEU A 327 1.74 -26.48 9.80
N LEU A 328 2.76 -26.25 10.61
CA LEU A 328 2.81 -26.70 12.00
C LEU A 328 1.70 -26.06 12.83
N GLU A 329 1.51 -24.74 12.70
CA GLU A 329 0.47 -24.00 13.43
C GLU A 329 -0.94 -24.41 12.99
N ALA A 330 -1.14 -24.64 11.69
CA ALA A 330 -2.39 -25.16 11.16
C ALA A 330 -2.64 -26.62 11.52
N ARG A 331 -1.61 -27.36 11.96
CA ARG A 331 -1.61 -28.81 12.18
C ARG A 331 -2.02 -29.59 10.93
N VAL A 332 -1.53 -29.15 9.77
CA VAL A 332 -1.82 -29.76 8.47
C VAL A 332 -0.54 -30.30 7.86
N HIS A 333 -0.54 -31.57 7.48
CA HIS A 333 0.59 -32.19 6.81
C HIS A 333 0.72 -31.69 5.36
N LYS A 334 1.94 -31.64 4.82
CA LYS A 334 2.22 -31.20 3.44
C LYS A 334 1.36 -31.91 2.38
N SER A 335 1.06 -33.20 2.59
CA SER A 335 0.21 -34.00 1.69
C SER A 335 -1.28 -33.62 1.70
N GLN A 336 -1.74 -32.92 2.74
CA GLN A 336 -3.13 -32.47 2.88
C GLN A 336 -3.36 -31.07 2.32
N VAL A 337 -2.31 -30.39 1.87
CA VAL A 337 -2.43 -29.14 1.11
C VAL A 337 -2.80 -29.50 -0.31
N HIS A 338 -3.94 -29.01 -0.80
CA HIS A 338 -4.46 -29.36 -2.12
C HIS A 338 -3.85 -28.48 -3.20
N GLU A 339 -3.74 -27.18 -2.94
CA GLU A 339 -3.39 -26.16 -3.93
C GLU A 339 -2.38 -25.17 -3.33
N LEU A 340 -1.45 -24.71 -4.18
CA LEU A 340 -0.43 -23.72 -3.84
C LEU A 340 -0.69 -22.46 -4.67
N VAL A 341 -1.21 -21.42 -4.04
CA VAL A 341 -1.53 -20.15 -4.68
C VAL A 341 -0.40 -19.16 -4.45
N LEU A 342 0.17 -18.64 -5.53
CA LEU A 342 1.25 -17.65 -5.49
C LEU A 342 0.71 -16.24 -5.73
N VAL A 343 1.08 -15.32 -4.84
CA VAL A 343 0.65 -13.92 -4.86
C VAL A 343 1.86 -13.01 -4.64
N GLY A 344 1.85 -11.83 -5.23
CA GLY A 344 2.94 -10.88 -5.12
C GLY A 344 4.05 -11.11 -6.16
N GLY A 345 4.54 -10.02 -6.75
CA GLY A 345 5.45 -10.07 -7.89
C GLY A 345 6.77 -10.80 -7.67
N SER A 346 7.25 -10.91 -6.41
CA SER A 346 8.49 -11.62 -6.10
C SER A 346 8.35 -13.14 -6.17
N THR A 347 7.12 -13.68 -6.19
CA THR A 347 6.89 -15.11 -6.45
C THR A 347 7.25 -15.53 -7.88
N ARG A 348 7.50 -14.58 -8.79
CA ARG A 348 7.98 -14.83 -10.15
C ARG A 348 9.45 -15.30 -10.18
N ILE A 349 10.18 -15.19 -9.07
CA ILE A 349 11.57 -15.65 -8.95
C ILE A 349 11.60 -17.20 -9.09
N PRO A 350 12.29 -17.76 -10.09
CA PRO A 350 12.30 -19.21 -10.34
C PRO A 350 12.78 -20.03 -9.14
N LYS A 351 13.76 -19.51 -8.39
CA LYS A 351 14.30 -20.21 -7.22
C LYS A 351 13.27 -20.37 -6.10
N VAL A 352 12.45 -19.35 -5.85
CA VAL A 352 11.38 -19.39 -4.84
C VAL A 352 10.34 -20.45 -5.23
N GLN A 353 9.93 -20.47 -6.51
CA GLN A 353 9.00 -21.47 -7.02
C GLN A 353 9.58 -22.89 -6.94
N GLN A 354 10.85 -23.05 -7.28
CA GLN A 354 11.54 -24.33 -7.18
C GLN A 354 11.55 -24.84 -5.74
N LEU A 355 12.00 -24.02 -4.79
CA LEU A 355 12.06 -24.40 -3.37
C LEU A 355 10.69 -24.79 -2.81
N LEU A 356 9.64 -24.05 -3.20
CA LEU A 356 8.27 -24.38 -2.78
C LEU A 356 7.80 -25.72 -3.40
N LYS A 357 8.07 -25.96 -4.68
CA LYS A 357 7.78 -27.26 -5.32
C LYS A 357 8.53 -28.41 -4.66
N ASP A 358 9.82 -28.23 -4.39
CA ASP A 358 10.66 -29.22 -3.73
C ASP A 358 10.11 -29.53 -2.33
N MET A 359 9.68 -28.52 -1.57
CA MET A 359 9.07 -28.70 -0.25
C MET A 359 7.79 -29.54 -0.28
N PHE A 360 6.94 -29.36 -1.31
CA PHE A 360 5.67 -30.08 -1.46
C PHE A 360 5.78 -31.33 -2.36
N SER A 361 7.01 -31.75 -2.68
CA SER A 361 7.25 -33.01 -3.38
C SER A 361 7.20 -34.16 -2.39
N VAL A 362 6.08 -34.89 -2.38
CA VAL A 362 5.83 -36.00 -1.45
C VAL A 362 5.71 -37.30 -2.26
N ASN A 363 6.42 -38.35 -1.85
CA ASN A 363 6.41 -39.67 -2.52
C ASN A 363 6.71 -39.60 -4.03
N GLY A 364 7.60 -38.70 -4.45
CA GLY A 364 7.96 -38.48 -5.86
C GLY A 364 6.93 -37.71 -6.68
N GLN A 365 5.80 -37.30 -6.10
CA GLN A 365 4.81 -36.45 -6.76
C GLN A 365 5.10 -34.98 -6.44
N VAL A 366 5.42 -34.20 -7.48
CA VAL A 366 5.60 -32.76 -7.38
C VAL A 366 4.24 -32.09 -7.45
N LYS A 367 3.90 -31.27 -6.45
CA LYS A 367 2.70 -30.45 -6.48
C LYS A 367 2.90 -29.26 -7.42
N GLU A 368 2.04 -29.12 -8.41
CA GLU A 368 2.08 -27.98 -9.32
C GLU A 368 1.58 -26.70 -8.64
N LEU A 369 2.18 -25.58 -9.04
CA LEU A 369 1.82 -24.25 -8.56
C LEU A 369 0.58 -23.76 -9.33
N CYS A 370 -0.35 -23.12 -8.65
CA CYS A 370 -1.55 -22.58 -9.27
C CYS A 370 -1.17 -21.45 -10.24
N LYS A 371 -1.63 -21.57 -11.50
CA LYS A 371 -1.41 -20.57 -12.56
C LYS A 371 -2.69 -19.81 -12.95
N GLY A 372 -3.81 -20.10 -12.29
CA GLY A 372 -5.13 -19.55 -12.63
C GLY A 372 -5.36 -18.11 -12.19
N ILE A 373 -4.47 -17.55 -11.36
CA ILE A 373 -4.63 -16.22 -10.79
C ILE A 373 -3.43 -15.36 -11.17
N ASN A 374 -3.68 -14.08 -11.48
CA ASN A 374 -2.63 -13.10 -11.65
C ASN A 374 -2.08 -12.66 -10.27
N PRO A 375 -0.79 -12.90 -9.98
CA PRO A 375 -0.21 -12.60 -8.67
C PRO A 375 -0.20 -11.10 -8.33
N ASP A 376 -0.32 -10.21 -9.32
CA ASP A 376 -0.31 -8.75 -9.12
C ASP A 376 -1.72 -8.15 -8.97
N GLU A 377 -2.78 -8.94 -9.23
CA GLU A 377 -4.17 -8.47 -9.23
C GLU A 377 -5.06 -9.24 -8.22
N ALA A 378 -4.65 -10.45 -7.79
CA ALA A 378 -5.42 -11.36 -6.93
C ALA A 378 -5.95 -10.69 -5.66
N VAL A 379 -5.12 -9.88 -5.01
CA VAL A 379 -5.43 -9.23 -3.74
C VAL A 379 -6.52 -8.18 -3.93
N ALA A 380 -6.35 -7.26 -4.88
CA ALA A 380 -7.38 -6.27 -5.21
C ALA A 380 -8.67 -6.94 -5.68
N TYR A 381 -8.56 -8.06 -6.41
CA TYR A 381 -9.69 -8.83 -6.87
C TYR A 381 -10.54 -9.33 -5.70
N GLY A 382 -9.93 -10.01 -4.73
CA GLY A 382 -10.63 -10.48 -3.53
C GLY A 382 -11.19 -9.35 -2.67
N ALA A 383 -10.46 -8.23 -2.57
CA ALA A 383 -10.95 -7.05 -1.87
C ALA A 383 -12.21 -6.47 -2.54
N ALA A 384 -12.28 -6.47 -3.88
CA ALA A 384 -13.44 -5.98 -4.62
C ALA A 384 -14.66 -6.89 -4.44
N VAL A 385 -14.47 -8.20 -4.33
CA VAL A 385 -15.53 -9.15 -3.97
C VAL A 385 -16.06 -8.83 -2.58
N GLN A 386 -15.18 -8.66 -1.60
CA GLN A 386 -15.58 -8.32 -0.25
C GLN A 386 -16.31 -6.96 -0.18
N ALA A 387 -15.85 -5.98 -0.98
CA ALA A 387 -16.50 -4.68 -1.10
C ALA A 387 -17.91 -4.82 -1.69
N ALA A 388 -18.10 -5.70 -2.68
CA ALA A 388 -19.40 -5.99 -3.25
C ALA A 388 -20.36 -6.57 -2.20
N ILE A 389 -19.95 -7.60 -1.46
CA ILE A 389 -20.73 -8.24 -0.39
C ILE A 389 -21.21 -7.18 0.62
N LEU A 390 -20.29 -6.35 1.10
CA LEU A 390 -20.60 -5.32 2.11
C LEU A 390 -21.43 -4.15 1.54
N GLY A 391 -21.29 -3.84 0.25
CA GLY A 391 -22.12 -2.87 -0.46
C GLY A 391 -23.53 -3.39 -0.79
N GLY A 392 -23.80 -4.67 -0.56
CA GLY A 392 -25.02 -5.35 -0.99
C GLY A 392 -25.12 -5.39 -2.52
N GLN A 393 -23.99 -5.67 -3.18
CA GLN A 393 -23.81 -5.86 -4.61
C GLN A 393 -23.22 -7.25 -4.84
N GLY A 394 -23.68 -7.98 -5.85
CA GLY A 394 -23.20 -9.35 -6.08
C GLY A 394 -24.23 -10.21 -6.78
N ASP A 395 -23.78 -11.33 -7.33
CA ASP A 395 -24.69 -12.41 -7.72
C ASP A 395 -24.90 -13.36 -6.53
N LYS A 396 -25.77 -14.37 -6.71
CA LYS A 396 -26.05 -15.38 -5.67
C LYS A 396 -24.80 -16.15 -5.19
N LYS A 397 -23.70 -16.15 -5.95
CA LYS A 397 -22.45 -16.84 -5.56
C LYS A 397 -21.68 -16.01 -4.54
N VAL A 398 -21.60 -14.70 -4.77
CA VAL A 398 -20.91 -13.76 -3.88
C VAL A 398 -21.68 -13.58 -2.56
N GLU A 399 -23.02 -13.63 -2.59
CA GLU A 399 -23.86 -13.54 -1.37
C GLU A 399 -23.66 -14.71 -0.38
N LYS A 400 -23.21 -15.87 -0.86
CA LYS A 400 -22.97 -17.06 -0.03
C LYS A 400 -21.57 -17.11 0.58
N LEU A 401 -20.69 -16.19 0.21
CA LEU A 401 -19.32 -16.20 0.67
C LEU A 401 -19.27 -15.83 2.16
N LEU A 402 -18.72 -16.73 2.97
CA LEU A 402 -18.47 -16.50 4.39
C LEU A 402 -16.97 -16.53 4.64
N LEU A 403 -16.45 -15.47 5.25
CA LEU A 403 -15.05 -15.37 5.63
C LEU A 403 -14.87 -15.50 7.14
N LEU A 404 -14.02 -16.44 7.56
CA LEU A 404 -13.60 -16.66 8.94
C LEU A 404 -12.07 -16.51 9.02
N ASP A 405 -11.62 -15.31 9.38
CA ASP A 405 -10.21 -14.96 9.53
C ASP A 405 -9.74 -15.18 11.00
N VAL A 406 -8.44 -14.97 11.26
CA VAL A 406 -7.82 -15.20 12.58
C VAL A 406 -6.90 -14.05 13.01
N MET A 407 -6.61 -13.97 14.31
CA MET A 407 -5.57 -13.07 14.84
C MET A 407 -4.16 -13.58 14.50
N PRO A 408 -3.26 -12.76 13.95
CA PRO A 408 -1.90 -13.21 13.63
C PRO A 408 -0.98 -13.33 14.86
N LEU A 409 -1.28 -12.59 15.93
CA LEU A 409 -0.46 -12.51 17.14
C LEU A 409 -1.33 -12.67 18.39
N SER A 410 -0.74 -13.20 19.44
CA SER A 410 -1.38 -13.39 20.74
C SER A 410 -1.55 -12.04 21.45
N LEU A 411 -2.69 -11.87 22.11
CA LEU A 411 -3.02 -10.70 22.92
C LEU A 411 -3.07 -11.08 24.40
N GLY A 412 -2.53 -10.21 25.23
CA GLY A 412 -2.43 -10.46 26.66
C GLY A 412 -2.06 -9.24 27.46
N ILE A 413 -1.84 -9.44 28.76
CA ILE A 413 -1.45 -8.39 29.69
C ILE A 413 -0.18 -8.75 30.44
N GLU A 414 0.53 -7.74 30.91
CA GLU A 414 1.63 -7.93 31.86
C GLU A 414 1.08 -8.35 33.23
N THR A 415 1.65 -9.42 33.77
CA THR A 415 1.48 -9.82 35.17
C THR A 415 2.74 -9.53 35.97
N GLU A 416 2.69 -9.82 37.27
CA GLU A 416 3.85 -9.70 38.15
C GLU A 416 5.10 -10.39 37.55
N GLY A 417 6.26 -9.79 37.77
CA GLY A 417 7.53 -10.29 37.23
C GLY A 417 7.79 -9.94 35.75
N GLY A 418 6.92 -9.15 35.11
CA GLY A 418 7.07 -8.77 33.70
C GLY A 418 6.71 -9.89 32.72
N ALA A 419 5.95 -10.89 33.19
CA ALA A 419 5.53 -12.02 32.37
C ALA A 419 4.26 -11.68 31.56
N MET A 420 4.16 -12.25 30.36
CA MET A 420 3.00 -12.12 29.49
C MET A 420 1.92 -13.15 29.85
N SER A 421 0.75 -12.69 30.25
CA SER A 421 -0.44 -13.54 30.40
C SER A 421 -1.31 -13.44 29.16
N VAL A 422 -1.27 -14.46 28.31
CA VAL A 422 -2.05 -14.52 27.07
C VAL A 422 -3.53 -14.78 27.37
N LEU A 423 -4.42 -13.95 26.81
CA LEU A 423 -5.88 -14.11 26.88
C LEU A 423 -6.48 -14.58 25.55
N ILE A 424 -6.00 -14.05 24.43
CA ILE A 424 -6.38 -14.47 23.08
C ILE A 424 -5.11 -14.98 22.40
N PRO A 425 -4.94 -16.30 22.24
CA PRO A 425 -3.81 -16.84 21.48
C PRO A 425 -3.87 -16.44 20.01
N LYS A 426 -2.71 -16.39 19.34
CA LYS A 426 -2.67 -16.29 17.87
C LYS A 426 -3.45 -17.42 17.19
N ASN A 427 -3.83 -17.19 15.94
CA ASN A 427 -4.72 -18.00 15.12
C ASN A 427 -6.13 -18.22 15.72
N THR A 428 -6.53 -17.46 16.75
CA THR A 428 -7.91 -17.45 17.22
C THR A 428 -8.80 -16.78 16.17
N MET A 429 -9.90 -17.44 15.78
CA MET A 429 -10.88 -16.90 14.84
C MET A 429 -11.46 -15.56 15.30
N ILE A 430 -11.65 -14.63 14.37
CA ILE A 430 -12.25 -13.30 14.61
C ILE A 430 -13.60 -13.16 13.88
N PRO A 431 -14.56 -12.40 14.43
CA PRO A 431 -14.49 -11.64 15.68
C PRO A 431 -14.52 -12.56 16.92
N THR A 432 -13.94 -12.13 18.03
CA THR A 432 -13.91 -12.93 19.27
C THR A 432 -13.87 -12.06 20.52
N LYS A 433 -14.42 -12.60 21.61
CA LYS A 433 -14.39 -11.96 22.93
C LYS A 433 -13.90 -12.94 23.98
N LYS A 434 -12.93 -12.51 24.81
CA LYS A 434 -12.41 -13.29 25.94
C LYS A 434 -12.30 -12.41 27.17
N GLU A 435 -12.60 -12.99 28.33
CA GLU A 435 -12.51 -12.31 29.62
C GLU A 435 -11.74 -13.19 30.61
N ARG A 436 -10.93 -12.57 31.46
CA ARG A 436 -10.23 -13.23 32.56
C ARG A 436 -10.24 -12.33 33.79
N VAL A 437 -10.43 -12.93 34.95
CA VAL A 437 -10.38 -12.23 36.24
C VAL A 437 -8.94 -12.19 36.74
N PHE A 438 -8.51 -10.99 37.12
CA PHE A 438 -7.26 -10.69 37.79
C PHE A 438 -7.57 -10.08 39.17
N SER A 439 -6.53 -9.92 39.99
CA SER A 439 -6.66 -9.31 41.31
C SER A 439 -5.46 -8.44 41.65
N THR A 440 -5.56 -7.63 42.70
CA THR A 440 -4.42 -6.92 43.29
C THR A 440 -3.35 -7.88 43.77
N PHE A 441 -2.11 -7.40 43.68
CA PHE A 441 -0.91 -8.14 44.03
C PHE A 441 -0.41 -7.81 45.45
N SER A 442 -0.65 -6.57 45.91
CA SER A 442 -0.21 -6.11 47.23
C SER A 442 -1.40 -5.79 48.15
N ASP A 443 -1.17 -5.94 49.45
CA ASP A 443 -2.15 -5.55 50.46
C ASP A 443 -2.42 -4.03 50.37
N ASN A 444 -3.68 -3.65 50.52
CA ASN A 444 -4.14 -2.26 50.47
C ASN A 444 -3.84 -1.54 49.14
N GLN A 445 -3.59 -2.27 48.05
CA GLN A 445 -3.39 -1.70 46.72
C GLN A 445 -4.66 -0.99 46.23
N THR A 446 -4.59 0.32 46.01
CA THR A 446 -5.73 1.18 45.64
C THR A 446 -5.86 1.41 44.13
N SER A 447 -4.86 1.01 43.34
CA SER A 447 -4.90 1.04 41.88
C SER A 447 -4.10 -0.09 41.22
N VAL A 448 -4.49 -0.46 40.00
CA VAL A 448 -3.84 -1.49 39.17
C VAL A 448 -3.58 -0.89 37.78
N LEU A 449 -2.31 -0.89 37.38
CA LEU A 449 -1.89 -0.52 36.02
C LEU A 449 -1.93 -1.75 35.13
N ILE A 450 -2.88 -1.79 34.20
CA ILE A 450 -3.01 -2.82 33.18
C ILE A 450 -2.21 -2.37 31.97
N LYS A 451 -1.21 -3.16 31.58
CA LYS A 451 -0.47 -2.97 30.33
C LYS A 451 -0.82 -4.11 29.37
N VAL A 452 -1.21 -3.76 28.16
CA VAL A 452 -1.70 -4.68 27.13
C VAL A 452 -0.66 -4.85 26.04
N TYR A 453 -0.39 -6.08 25.67
CA TYR A 453 0.65 -6.45 24.71
C TYR A 453 0.11 -7.34 23.60
N GLU A 454 0.83 -7.29 22.48
CA GLU A 454 0.69 -8.18 21.33
C GLU A 454 2.04 -8.85 21.07
N GLY A 455 2.06 -10.19 20.97
CA GLY A 455 3.27 -10.96 20.70
C GLY A 455 3.34 -12.30 21.42
N GLU A 456 4.39 -13.06 21.09
CA GLU A 456 4.55 -14.47 21.48
C GLU A 456 5.63 -14.70 22.56
N GLN A 457 6.32 -13.64 23.00
CA GLN A 457 7.41 -13.76 23.96
C GLN A 457 6.87 -13.93 25.39
N ALA A 458 7.58 -14.71 26.20
CA ALA A 458 7.19 -14.96 27.60
C ALA A 458 7.30 -13.69 28.46
N LYS A 459 8.26 -12.82 28.17
CA LYS A 459 8.42 -11.52 28.83
C LYS A 459 7.75 -10.41 28.03
N THR A 460 7.13 -9.48 28.73
CA THR A 460 6.42 -8.35 28.11
C THR A 460 7.36 -7.33 27.46
N GLU A 461 8.61 -7.21 27.92
CA GLU A 461 9.61 -6.29 27.36
C GLU A 461 9.97 -6.62 25.90
N ASP A 462 9.85 -7.89 25.51
CA ASP A 462 10.14 -8.38 24.16
C ASP A 462 8.89 -8.44 23.26
N ASN A 463 7.73 -7.97 23.75
CA ASN A 463 6.47 -7.91 23.02
C ASN A 463 6.05 -6.46 22.71
N PHE A 464 5.11 -6.30 21.79
CA PHE A 464 4.62 -4.97 21.40
C PHE A 464 3.60 -4.45 22.42
N LEU A 465 3.98 -3.42 23.18
CA LEU A 465 3.05 -2.69 24.03
C LEU A 465 2.00 -1.97 23.17
N LEU A 466 0.74 -2.40 23.27
CA LEU A 466 -0.38 -1.78 22.58
C LEU A 466 -0.94 -0.59 23.35
N GLY A 467 -0.93 -0.65 24.68
CA GLY A 467 -1.47 0.42 25.52
C GLY A 467 -1.40 0.09 27.00
N LYS A 468 -1.66 1.09 27.84
CA LYS A 468 -1.72 0.92 29.30
C LYS A 468 -2.77 1.80 29.92
N PHE A 469 -3.35 1.35 31.02
CA PHE A 469 -4.32 2.13 31.77
C PHE A 469 -4.45 1.70 33.22
N GLU A 470 -4.81 2.67 34.04
CA GLU A 470 -4.93 2.48 35.48
C GLU A 470 -6.40 2.36 35.88
N LEU A 471 -6.75 1.29 36.58
CA LEU A 471 -8.01 1.19 37.32
C LEU A 471 -7.71 1.54 38.77
N SER A 472 -8.35 2.58 39.29
CA SER A 472 -8.06 3.18 40.60
C SER A 472 -9.34 3.32 41.42
N GLY A 473 -9.21 3.43 42.74
CA GLY A 473 -10.33 3.59 43.66
C GLY A 473 -10.78 2.29 44.32
N PHE A 474 -9.90 1.28 44.39
CA PHE A 474 -10.17 0.08 45.17
C PHE A 474 -10.18 0.43 46.66
N THR A 475 -11.12 -0.16 47.40
CA THR A 475 -11.11 -0.09 48.86
C THR A 475 -9.90 -0.88 49.37
N PRO A 476 -9.12 -0.35 50.34
CA PRO A 476 -8.02 -1.09 50.94
C PRO A 476 -8.47 -2.46 51.46
N SER A 477 -7.90 -3.53 50.89
CA SER A 477 -8.18 -4.91 51.26
C SER A 477 -6.90 -5.74 51.17
N PRO A 478 -6.86 -6.96 51.76
CA PRO A 478 -5.77 -7.89 51.50
C PRO A 478 -5.57 -8.13 50.00
N ARG A 479 -4.34 -8.44 49.59
CA ARG A 479 -4.03 -8.90 48.23
C ARG A 479 -4.95 -10.06 47.85
N GLY A 480 -5.35 -10.14 46.58
CA GLY A 480 -6.32 -11.15 46.16
C GLY A 480 -7.80 -10.74 46.35
N GLY A 481 -8.09 -9.65 47.06
CA GLY A 481 -9.46 -9.20 47.35
C GLY A 481 -10.23 -8.67 46.13
N PRO A 482 -9.75 -7.60 45.45
CA PRO A 482 -10.46 -6.99 44.33
C PRO A 482 -10.50 -7.92 43.10
N GLN A 483 -11.68 -8.11 42.51
CA GLN A 483 -11.85 -8.96 41.34
C GLN A 483 -11.99 -8.12 40.06
N ILE A 484 -10.89 -8.01 39.32
CA ILE A 484 -10.77 -7.17 38.14
C ILE A 484 -11.01 -8.03 36.90
N ASN A 485 -12.17 -7.93 36.29
CA ASN A 485 -12.49 -8.61 35.04
C ASN A 485 -11.89 -7.84 33.86
N VAL A 486 -10.87 -8.41 33.21
CA VAL A 486 -10.26 -7.84 32.01
C VAL A 486 -10.82 -8.56 30.79
N GLY A 487 -11.47 -7.82 29.90
CA GLY A 487 -12.08 -8.33 28.68
C GLY A 487 -11.42 -7.78 27.43
N PHE A 488 -11.12 -8.66 26.47
CA PHE A 488 -10.64 -8.34 25.13
C PHE A 488 -11.77 -8.62 24.14
N ASP A 489 -12.11 -7.63 23.33
CA ASP A 489 -13.05 -7.70 22.23
C ASP A 489 -12.29 -7.42 20.94
N VAL A 490 -12.31 -8.36 20.00
CA VAL A 490 -11.62 -8.26 18.71
C VAL A 490 -12.68 -8.27 17.62
N ASP A 491 -12.72 -7.18 16.86
CA ASP A 491 -13.70 -7.02 15.79
C ASP A 491 -13.31 -7.77 14.50
N VAL A 492 -14.13 -7.59 13.48
CA VAL A 492 -13.96 -8.25 12.18
C VAL A 492 -12.81 -7.70 11.32
N ASP A 493 -12.20 -6.58 11.72
CA ASP A 493 -10.98 -6.00 11.11
C ASP A 493 -9.71 -6.47 11.84
N GLY A 494 -9.85 -7.24 12.92
CA GLY A 494 -8.76 -7.59 13.83
C GLY A 494 -8.36 -6.43 14.76
N ILE A 495 -9.25 -5.46 14.97
CA ILE A 495 -9.00 -4.31 15.85
C ILE A 495 -9.45 -4.66 17.27
N VAL A 496 -8.56 -4.43 18.24
CA VAL A 496 -8.72 -4.83 19.64
C VAL A 496 -9.27 -3.69 20.50
N GLU A 497 -10.24 -4.03 21.33
CA GLU A 497 -10.75 -3.19 22.40
C GLU A 497 -10.62 -3.92 23.74
N VAL A 498 -10.05 -3.25 24.74
CA VAL A 498 -9.85 -3.83 26.07
C VAL A 498 -10.67 -3.10 27.12
N SER A 499 -11.33 -3.85 27.98
CA SER A 499 -12.07 -3.30 29.11
C SER A 499 -11.58 -3.93 30.40
N ALA A 500 -11.60 -3.16 31.48
CA ALA A 500 -11.43 -3.69 32.82
C ALA A 500 -12.58 -3.21 33.70
N GLN A 501 -13.15 -4.12 34.47
CA GLN A 501 -14.21 -3.84 35.41
C GLN A 501 -13.94 -4.51 36.74
N ASP A 502 -13.96 -3.73 37.81
CA ASP A 502 -14.04 -4.28 39.16
C ASP A 502 -15.44 -4.82 39.40
N ARG A 503 -15.55 -6.12 39.71
CA ARG A 503 -16.83 -6.79 39.96
C ARG A 503 -17.49 -6.34 41.26
N SER A 504 -16.71 -5.88 42.24
CA SER A 504 -17.22 -5.55 43.58
C SER A 504 -17.86 -4.16 43.61
N THR A 505 -17.21 -3.18 42.99
CA THR A 505 -17.66 -1.78 42.95
C THR A 505 -18.44 -1.43 41.69
N GLY A 506 -18.39 -2.28 40.67
CA GLY A 506 -18.92 -1.99 39.34
C GLY A 506 -18.10 -0.97 38.55
N LEU A 507 -17.01 -0.43 39.13
CA LEU A 507 -16.10 0.52 38.48
C LEU A 507 -15.57 -0.08 37.18
N LYS A 508 -15.94 0.54 36.06
CA LYS A 508 -15.55 0.09 34.72
C LYS A 508 -14.72 1.16 34.04
N LYS A 509 -13.54 0.78 33.58
CA LYS A 509 -12.79 1.54 32.56
C LYS A 509 -12.75 0.73 31.30
N LYS A 510 -13.20 1.34 30.22
CA LYS A 510 -13.11 0.77 28.88
C LYS A 510 -12.09 1.58 28.11
N ILE A 511 -11.19 0.88 27.45
CA ILE A 511 -10.22 1.45 26.54
C ILE A 511 -10.30 0.65 25.26
N THR A 512 -10.96 1.22 24.26
CA THR A 512 -10.56 0.90 22.89
C THR A 512 -9.06 1.12 22.85
N ILE A 513 -8.26 0.10 22.49
CA ILE A 513 -6.80 0.17 22.49
C ILE A 513 -6.41 1.19 21.42
N SER A 514 -6.51 2.44 21.83
CA SER A 514 -6.18 3.64 21.10
C SER A 514 -4.79 3.92 21.58
N ASN A 515 -3.83 3.29 20.92
CA ASN A 515 -2.43 3.47 21.23
C ASN A 515 -2.12 4.98 21.18
N LYS A 516 -2.03 5.66 22.34
CA LYS A 516 -1.59 7.06 22.42
C LYS A 516 -0.17 7.23 21.87
N HIS A 517 0.57 6.12 21.71
CA HIS A 517 1.90 6.07 21.13
C HIS A 517 1.83 5.48 19.71
N GLY A 518 1.36 6.28 18.75
CA GLY A 518 1.41 5.96 17.32
C GLY A 518 0.14 6.29 16.54
N ARG A 519 -1.03 6.28 17.19
CA ARG A 519 -2.29 6.68 16.55
C ARG A 519 -2.42 8.20 16.50
N LEU A 520 -3.05 8.68 15.43
CA LEU A 520 -3.43 10.08 15.27
C LEU A 520 -4.46 10.47 16.33
N SER A 521 -4.16 11.50 17.11
CA SER A 521 -5.13 12.18 17.95
C SER A 521 -6.31 12.71 17.12
N PRO A 522 -7.50 12.91 17.70
CA PRO A 522 -8.61 13.55 16.99
C PRO A 522 -8.24 14.92 16.39
N GLU A 523 -7.33 15.66 17.02
CA GLU A 523 -6.77 16.92 16.53
C GLU A 523 -5.88 16.71 15.30
N GLU A 524 -4.92 15.78 15.37
CA GLU A 524 -4.06 15.43 14.23
C GLU A 524 -4.88 14.90 13.06
N MET A 525 -5.87 14.07 13.32
CA MET A 525 -6.78 13.57 12.29
C MET A 525 -7.53 14.70 11.60
N ARG A 526 -8.09 15.63 12.38
CA ARG A 526 -8.75 16.82 11.82
C ARG A 526 -7.77 17.68 11.01
N ARG A 527 -6.52 17.81 11.46
CA ARG A 527 -5.46 18.51 10.70
C ARG A 527 -5.19 17.82 9.37
N MET A 528 -4.95 16.51 9.38
CA MET A 528 -4.65 15.72 8.19
C MET A 528 -5.80 15.70 7.19
N LEU A 529 -7.05 15.65 7.66
CA LEU A 529 -8.23 15.78 6.79
C LEU A 529 -8.26 17.15 6.09
N ARG A 530 -8.01 18.24 6.83
CA ARG A 530 -7.92 19.59 6.22
C ARG A 530 -6.76 19.69 5.24
N ASP A 531 -5.60 19.12 5.58
CA ASP A 531 -4.44 19.11 4.69
C ASP A 531 -4.74 18.30 3.42
N ALA A 532 -5.41 17.15 3.53
CA ALA A 532 -5.84 16.34 2.38
C ALA A 532 -6.86 17.08 1.49
N GLU A 533 -7.80 17.83 2.08
CA GLU A 533 -8.73 18.69 1.32
C GLU A 533 -7.98 19.82 0.59
N ARG A 534 -7.02 20.48 1.25
CA ARG A 534 -6.17 21.51 0.61
C ARG A 534 -5.38 20.92 -0.55
N TYR A 535 -4.74 19.77 -0.32
CA TYR A 535 -3.96 19.07 -1.34
C TYR A 535 -4.81 18.64 -2.54
N LYS A 536 -6.05 18.18 -2.30
CA LYS A 536 -6.99 17.88 -3.37
C LYS A 536 -7.32 19.12 -4.22
N ALA A 537 -7.58 20.27 -3.57
CA ALA A 537 -7.84 21.51 -4.28
C ALA A 537 -6.64 21.98 -5.12
N GLU A 538 -5.42 21.81 -4.60
CA GLU A 538 -4.18 22.09 -5.34
C GLU A 538 -4.01 21.16 -6.56
N ASP A 539 -4.29 19.86 -6.41
CA ASP A 539 -4.25 18.91 -7.53
C ASP A 539 -5.29 19.24 -8.61
N GLU A 540 -6.50 19.67 -8.21
CA GLU A 540 -7.56 20.12 -9.12
C GLU A 540 -7.13 21.37 -9.91
N GLU A 541 -6.48 22.34 -9.25
CA GLU A 541 -5.99 23.54 -9.92
C GLU A 541 -4.83 23.23 -10.88
N ALA A 542 -3.89 22.38 -10.47
CA ALA A 542 -2.83 21.89 -11.35
C ALA A 542 -3.40 21.20 -12.61
N ARG A 543 -4.49 20.41 -12.47
CA ARG A 543 -5.19 19.80 -13.61
C ARG A 543 -5.83 20.82 -14.53
N LYS A 544 -6.50 21.85 -14.00
CA LYS A 544 -7.08 22.92 -14.82
C LYS A 544 -6.00 23.62 -15.64
N LYS A 545 -4.88 23.96 -15.00
CA LYS A 545 -3.70 24.58 -15.64
C LYS A 545 -3.15 23.73 -16.78
N VAL A 546 -2.93 22.42 -16.55
CA VAL A 546 -2.48 21.50 -17.60
C VAL A 546 -3.52 21.37 -18.72
N ARG A 547 -4.80 21.32 -18.40
CA ARG A 547 -5.87 21.26 -19.40
C ARG A 547 -5.92 22.53 -20.25
N ALA A 548 -5.82 23.71 -19.66
CA ALA A 548 -5.81 24.98 -20.36
C ALA A 548 -4.60 25.08 -21.30
N LYS A 549 -3.42 24.68 -20.82
CA LYS A 549 -2.20 24.57 -21.64
C LYS A 549 -2.39 23.63 -22.84
N ASN A 550 -2.83 22.40 -22.61
CA ASN A 550 -3.03 21.42 -23.69
C ASN A 550 -4.09 21.91 -24.69
N LEU A 551 -5.13 22.60 -24.22
CA LEU A 551 -6.16 23.20 -25.08
C LEU A 551 -5.61 24.34 -25.94
N LEU A 552 -4.68 25.14 -25.42
CA LEU A 552 -3.97 26.16 -26.19
C LEU A 552 -3.03 25.53 -27.20
N GLU A 553 -2.22 24.56 -26.78
CA GLU A 553 -1.26 23.84 -27.61
C GLU A 553 -1.94 23.13 -28.79
N ASN A 554 -2.97 22.32 -28.52
CA ASN A 554 -3.74 21.64 -29.56
C ASN A 554 -4.38 22.65 -30.54
N TYR A 555 -4.92 23.75 -30.02
CA TYR A 555 -5.51 24.78 -30.86
C TYR A 555 -4.46 25.47 -31.74
N ALA A 556 -3.28 25.78 -31.20
CA ALA A 556 -2.18 26.36 -31.95
C ALA A 556 -1.71 25.42 -33.08
N PHE A 557 -1.53 24.12 -32.80
CA PHE A 557 -1.13 23.14 -33.82
C PHE A 557 -2.22 22.91 -34.87
N GLU A 558 -3.50 22.82 -34.48
CA GLU A 558 -4.62 22.73 -35.42
C GLU A 558 -4.66 23.93 -36.37
N MET A 559 -4.39 25.14 -35.86
CA MET A 559 -4.34 26.36 -36.68
C MET A 559 -3.13 26.39 -37.61
N ARG A 560 -1.97 25.89 -37.17
CA ARG A 560 -0.75 25.77 -38.00
C ARG A 560 -1.04 24.97 -39.27
N ASP A 561 -1.78 23.87 -39.13
CA ASP A 561 -2.06 22.96 -40.24
C ASP A 561 -3.13 23.50 -41.20
N ARG A 562 -3.97 24.44 -40.75
CA ARG A 562 -5.09 25.00 -41.54
C ARG A 562 -4.73 26.22 -42.39
N VAL A 563 -3.79 27.08 -42.00
CA VAL A 563 -3.63 28.40 -42.63
C VAL A 563 -2.17 28.84 -42.82
N ARG A 564 -1.73 28.98 -44.08
CA ARG A 564 -0.40 29.53 -44.44
C ARG A 564 -0.19 31.01 -44.05
N ASN A 565 -1.23 31.84 -44.11
CA ASN A 565 -1.14 33.30 -43.83
C ASN A 565 -1.17 33.67 -42.33
N LEU A 566 -1.25 32.69 -41.43
CA LEU A 566 -1.28 32.88 -39.97
C LEU A 566 -0.07 32.25 -39.26
N GLU A 567 0.88 31.70 -40.02
CA GLU A 567 2.10 31.04 -39.50
C GLU A 567 2.76 31.87 -38.40
N LYS A 568 3.01 33.17 -38.63
CA LYS A 568 3.68 34.03 -37.64
C LYS A 568 2.96 34.13 -36.29
N VAL A 569 1.63 34.24 -36.27
CA VAL A 569 0.86 34.40 -35.01
C VAL A 569 0.79 33.07 -34.26
N VAL A 570 0.70 31.97 -35.00
CA VAL A 570 0.72 30.62 -34.43
C VAL A 570 2.11 30.30 -33.88
N GLU A 571 3.18 30.61 -34.61
CA GLU A 571 4.57 30.50 -34.17
C GLU A 571 4.83 31.33 -32.93
N GLU A 572 4.40 32.60 -32.89
CA GLU A 572 4.50 33.44 -31.67
C GLU A 572 3.79 32.82 -30.47
N THR A 573 2.66 32.13 -30.69
CA THR A 573 1.91 31.45 -29.62
C THR A 573 2.62 30.19 -29.15
N ILE A 574 3.20 29.41 -30.06
CA ILE A 574 4.02 28.22 -29.74
C ILE A 574 5.29 28.64 -28.99
N ASP A 575 5.99 29.66 -29.48
CA ASP A 575 7.14 30.25 -28.81
C ASP A 575 6.80 30.76 -27.41
N TRP A 576 5.63 31.36 -27.24
CA TRP A 576 5.15 31.79 -25.94
C TRP A 576 4.88 30.59 -25.04
N LEU A 577 4.20 29.54 -25.54
CA LEU A 577 3.98 28.29 -24.81
C LEU A 577 5.31 27.69 -24.32
N ASP A 578 6.31 27.59 -25.20
CA ASP A 578 7.62 27.01 -24.90
C ASP A 578 8.37 27.77 -23.80
N ARG A 579 8.26 29.11 -23.78
CA ARG A 579 8.88 29.95 -22.76
C ARG A 579 8.08 30.03 -21.45
N ASN A 580 6.77 29.78 -21.50
CA ASN A 580 5.85 30.01 -20.38
C ASN A 580 5.16 28.71 -19.93
N GLN A 581 5.93 27.63 -19.80
CA GLN A 581 5.44 26.32 -19.37
C GLN A 581 4.80 26.32 -17.97
N LEU A 582 5.11 27.35 -17.16
CA LEU A 582 4.62 27.54 -15.79
C LEU A 582 3.57 28.66 -15.66
N ALA A 583 3.03 29.20 -16.76
CA ALA A 583 1.99 30.24 -16.72
C ALA A 583 0.71 29.79 -16.01
N GLU A 584 -0.05 30.72 -15.46
CA GLU A 584 -1.33 30.43 -14.78
C GLU A 584 -2.45 30.07 -15.76
N THR A 585 -3.51 29.43 -15.24
CA THR A 585 -4.66 28.97 -16.03
C THR A 585 -5.23 30.10 -16.89
N ASP A 586 -5.45 31.28 -16.31
CA ASP A 586 -6.00 32.45 -16.98
C ASP A 586 -5.09 32.98 -18.10
N GLU A 587 -3.77 32.83 -17.96
CA GLU A 587 -2.81 33.25 -18.99
C GLU A 587 -2.88 32.32 -20.22
N PHE A 588 -2.98 31.00 -20.01
CA PHE A 588 -3.20 30.05 -21.10
C PHE A 588 -4.54 30.29 -21.80
N GLU A 589 -5.61 30.55 -21.04
CA GLU A 589 -6.93 30.86 -21.58
C GLU A 589 -6.95 32.18 -22.36
N TYR A 590 -6.32 33.22 -21.82
CA TYR A 590 -6.15 34.51 -22.50
C TYR A 590 -5.39 34.34 -23.81
N LYS A 591 -4.26 33.62 -23.81
CA LYS A 591 -3.47 33.37 -25.02
C LYS A 591 -4.25 32.59 -26.07
N LYS A 592 -5.10 31.65 -25.65
CA LYS A 592 -6.00 30.93 -26.56
C LYS A 592 -7.05 31.86 -27.16
N GLN A 593 -7.62 32.74 -26.36
CA GLN A 593 -8.60 33.72 -26.82
C GLN A 593 -7.97 34.74 -27.77
N GLU A 594 -6.77 35.23 -27.46
CA GLU A 594 -5.98 36.10 -28.33
C GLU A 594 -5.72 35.44 -29.70
N LEU A 595 -5.30 34.16 -29.71
CA LEU A 595 -5.11 33.41 -30.96
C LEU A 595 -6.42 33.25 -31.74
N LYS A 596 -7.54 32.99 -31.06
CA LYS A 596 -8.88 32.92 -31.69
C LYS A 596 -9.32 34.25 -32.30
N GLU A 597 -9.12 35.35 -31.60
CA GLU A 597 -9.53 36.67 -32.07
C GLU A 597 -8.71 37.12 -33.27
N ARG A 598 -7.38 36.93 -33.22
CA ARG A 598 -6.49 37.22 -34.35
C ARG A 598 -6.78 36.34 -35.56
N TYR A 599 -7.27 35.11 -35.34
CA TYR A 599 -7.78 34.24 -36.41
C TYR A 599 -9.10 34.75 -37.00
N GLY A 600 -10.11 34.99 -36.15
CA GLY A 600 -11.46 35.42 -36.57
C GLY A 600 -11.46 36.76 -37.31
N PHE A 601 -10.56 37.67 -36.94
CA PHE A 601 -10.37 38.94 -37.64
C PHE A 601 -9.86 38.75 -39.09
N LYS A 602 -9.03 37.73 -39.34
CA LYS A 602 -8.52 37.42 -40.69
C LYS A 602 -9.52 36.65 -41.56
N GLU A 603 -10.36 35.77 -40.99
CA GLU A 603 -11.46 35.16 -41.76
C GLU A 603 -12.49 36.20 -42.21
N CYS A 604 -12.83 37.16 -41.34
CA CYS A 604 -13.74 38.24 -41.68
C CYS A 604 -13.14 39.14 -42.78
N CYS A 605 -11.86 39.50 -42.69
CA CYS A 605 -11.17 40.25 -43.76
C CYS A 605 -11.03 39.45 -45.07
N ALA A 606 -10.83 38.13 -45.02
CA ALA A 606 -10.76 37.28 -46.21
C ALA A 606 -12.13 37.15 -46.91
N TYR A 607 -13.24 37.09 -46.15
CA TYR A 607 -14.59 37.13 -46.70
C TYR A 607 -14.91 38.49 -47.34
N TYR A 608 -14.53 39.60 -46.72
CA TYR A 608 -14.81 40.94 -47.25
C TYR A 608 -13.91 41.36 -48.43
N LEU A 609 -12.77 40.71 -48.66
CA LEU A 609 -11.91 40.95 -49.82
C LEU A 609 -12.26 40.09 -51.05
N CYS A 610 -13.21 39.15 -50.93
CA CYS A 610 -13.66 38.30 -52.04
C CYS A 610 -14.96 38.75 -52.75
N ASP A 611 -15.66 39.77 -52.24
CA ASP A 611 -16.92 40.30 -52.82
C ASP A 611 -16.76 41.70 -53.44
N VAL A 612 -15.82 41.87 -54.37
CA VAL A 612 -15.86 42.99 -55.33
C VAL A 612 -16.07 42.42 -56.74
N PRO A 613 -17.29 42.48 -57.31
CA PRO A 613 -17.51 42.08 -58.69
C PRO A 613 -16.87 43.13 -59.62
N TYR A 614 -15.99 42.65 -60.48
CA TYR A 614 -15.47 43.38 -61.62
C TYR A 614 -16.62 43.71 -62.59
N GLY A 615 -16.87 45.01 -62.80
CA GLY A 615 -17.35 45.56 -64.07
C GLY A 615 -18.86 45.82 -64.20
N MET A 616 -19.23 47.10 -64.34
CA MET A 616 -20.21 47.53 -65.35
C MET A 616 -19.86 48.93 -65.87
N HIS A 617 -19.60 48.98 -67.18
CA HIS A 617 -19.57 50.17 -68.03
C HIS A 617 -20.89 50.95 -67.96
N TYR A 618 -20.83 52.27 -68.09
CA TYR A 618 -21.86 53.01 -68.84
C TYR A 618 -21.22 54.15 -69.65
N SER A 619 -21.84 54.35 -70.81
CA SER A 619 -21.58 55.30 -71.90
C SER A 619 -21.71 56.77 -71.49
#